data_AF-A0A4R5E314-F1
#
_entry.id   AF-A0A4R5E314-F1
#
_cell.length_a   1.000
_cell.length_b   1.000
_cell.length_c   1.000
_cell.angle_alpha   90.00
_cell.angle_beta   90.00
_cell.angle_gamma   90.00
#
_symmetry.space_group_name_H-M   'P 1'
#
loop_
_entity.id
_entity.type
_entity.pdbx_description
1 polymer ?
#
loop_
_entity_poly.entity_id
_entity_poly.type
_entity_poly.pdbx_seq_one_letter_code
_entity_poly.pdbx_strand_id
1 'polypeptide(L)'
;MAQMVKRAFKYRFYPTPEQAEELARTFGCVRLVYNKALEERTRAYTLQGRRVSYVESSARLTAWKRSGEYDFLFEVSSVPLQQ
;
A
#
# COMPACT_ATOMS: atom_id res chain seq x y z
N MET A 1 -32.97 22.27 13.23
CA MET A 1 -32.04 21.51 12.36
C MET A 1 -30.78 21.22 13.16
N ALA A 2 -30.32 19.97 13.22
CA ALA A 2 -29.13 19.62 14.00
C ALA A 2 -27.86 20.09 13.27
N GLN A 3 -26.96 20.77 13.99
CA GLN A 3 -25.68 21.25 13.45
C GLN A 3 -24.69 20.08 13.34
N MET A 4 -24.12 19.89 12.15
CA MET A 4 -23.10 18.86 11.93
C MET A 4 -21.77 19.31 12.55
N VAL A 5 -21.37 18.68 13.66
CA VAL A 5 -20.11 18.97 14.35
C VAL A 5 -19.01 18.05 13.81
N LYS A 6 -17.94 18.61 13.25
CA LYS A 6 -16.73 17.86 12.90
C LYS A 6 -15.92 17.58 14.17
N ARG A 7 -15.53 16.32 14.39
CA ARG A 7 -14.69 15.90 15.51
C ARG A 7 -13.40 15.30 14.99
N ALA A 8 -12.29 15.57 15.68
CA ALA A 8 -11.01 14.94 15.45
C ALA A 8 -10.58 14.22 16.74
N PHE A 9 -9.95 13.06 16.60
CA PHE A 9 -9.51 12.24 17.72
C PHE A 9 -8.02 11.94 17.58
N LYS A 10 -7.33 11.93 18.71
CA LYS A 10 -5.92 11.54 18.81
C LYS A 10 -5.82 10.36 19.76
N TYR A 11 -5.25 9.27 19.26
CA TYR A 11 -5.02 8.07 20.04
C TYR A 11 -3.52 7.80 20.15
N ARG A 12 -3.13 7.18 21.26
CA ARG A 12 -1.82 6.54 21.39
C ARG A 12 -2.06 5.04 21.47
N PHE A 13 -1.32 4.31 20.66
CA PHE A 13 -1.37 2.87 20.58
C PHE A 13 -0.09 2.27 21.14
N TYR A 14 -0.21 1.20 21.92
CA TYR A 14 0.90 0.46 22.52
C TYR A 14 0.76 -1.00 22.08
N PRO A 15 1.40 -1.41 20.97
CA PRO A 15 1.28 -2.77 20.48
C PRO A 15 1.93 -3.78 21.43
N THR A 16 1.39 -5.00 21.46
CA THR A 16 2.16 -6.16 21.95
C THR A 16 3.35 -6.43 21.01
N PRO A 17 4.37 -7.19 21.43
CA PRO A 17 5.48 -7.56 20.56
C PRO A 17 5.04 -8.18 19.22
N GLU A 18 4.04 -9.06 19.25
CA GLU A 18 3.50 -9.74 18.07
C GLU A 18 2.79 -8.75 17.12
N GLN A 19 2.04 -7.79 17.69
CA GLN A 19 1.40 -6.74 16.90
C GLN A 19 2.44 -5.80 16.27
N ALA A 20 3.50 -5.46 16.99
CA ALA A 20 4.57 -4.62 16.46
C ALA A 20 5.28 -5.28 15.29
N GLU A 21 5.52 -6.59 15.37
CA GLU A 21 6.11 -7.39 14.30
C GLU A 21 5.20 -7.44 13.06
N GLU A 22 3.91 -7.70 13.25
CA GLU A 22 2.93 -7.72 12.17
C GLU A 22 2.81 -6.36 11.46
N LEU A 23 2.83 -5.27 12.23
CA LEU A 23 2.84 -3.91 11.69
C LEU A 23 4.13 -3.63 10.93
N ALA A 24 5.28 -4.04 11.44
CA ALA A 24 6.56 -3.86 10.76
C ALA A 24 6.60 -4.61 9.41
N ARG A 25 6.14 -5.87 9.37
CA ARG A 25 6.00 -6.64 8.12
C ARG A 25 5.05 -5.95 7.14
N THR A 26 3.85 -5.58 7.61
CA THR A 26 2.84 -4.91 6.80
C THR A 26 3.36 -3.59 6.22
N PHE A 27 3.95 -2.72 7.04
CA PHE A 27 4.46 -1.42 6.60
C PHE A 27 5.66 -1.56 5.65
N GLY A 28 6.53 -2.55 5.90
CA GLY A 28 7.62 -2.88 4.98
C GLY A 28 7.10 -3.25 3.59
N CYS A 29 6.10 -4.14 3.54
CA CYS A 29 5.44 -4.56 2.30
C CYS A 29 4.77 -3.38 1.58
N VAL A 30 3.99 -2.57 2.31
CA VAL A 30 3.33 -1.37 1.75
C VAL A 30 4.34 -0.40 1.16
N ARG A 31 5.44 -0.13 1.87
CA ARG A 31 6.49 0.77 1.39
C ARG A 31 7.12 0.26 0.09
N LEU A 32 7.39 -1.03 -0.01
CA LEU A 32 7.93 -1.64 -1.23
C LEU A 32 6.94 -1.50 -2.40
N VAL A 33 5.68 -1.88 -2.20
CA VAL A 33 4.65 -1.81 -3.24
C VAL A 33 4.44 -0.36 -3.70
N TYR A 34 4.39 0.59 -2.76
CA TYR A 34 4.29 2.01 -3.07
C TYR A 34 5.45 2.49 -3.94
N ASN A 35 6.69 2.17 -3.56
CA ASN A 35 7.88 2.60 -4.29
C ASN A 35 7.92 2.01 -5.71
N LYS A 36 7.58 0.72 -5.88
CA LYS A 36 7.48 0.11 -7.21
C LYS A 36 6.40 0.75 -8.06
N ALA A 37 5.22 1.03 -7.48
CA ALA A 37 4.14 1.71 -8.20
C ALA A 37 4.52 3.15 -8.57
N LEU A 38 5.25 3.85 -7.70
CA LEU A 38 5.77 5.19 -7.97
C LEU A 38 6.79 5.18 -9.11
N GLU A 39 7.78 4.29 -9.07
CA GLU A 39 8.77 4.11 -10.13
C GLU A 39 8.09 3.89 -11.49
N GLU A 40 7.13 2.97 -11.52
CA GLU A 40 6.36 2.65 -12.71
C GLU A 40 5.54 3.82 -13.26
N ARG A 41 4.90 4.61 -12.39
CA ARG A 41 4.20 5.84 -12.78
C ARG A 41 5.16 6.87 -13.36
N THR A 42 6.29 7.08 -12.71
CA THR A 42 7.33 8.00 -13.17
C THR A 42 7.83 7.57 -14.54
N ARG A 43 8.17 6.29 -14.71
CA ARG A 43 8.63 5.73 -15.99
C ARG A 43 7.59 5.92 -17.10
N ALA A 44 6.33 5.57 -16.85
CA ALA A 44 5.25 5.71 -17.83
C ALA A 44 5.04 7.18 -18.24
N TYR A 45 5.12 8.11 -17.29
CA TYR A 45 4.99 9.52 -17.59
C TYR A 45 6.19 10.06 -18.37
N THR A 46 7.42 9.79 -17.92
CA THR A 46 8.64 10.32 -18.54
C THR A 46 8.85 9.78 -19.95
N LEU A 47 8.55 8.51 -20.21
CA LEU A 47 8.82 7.89 -21.50
C LEU A 47 7.65 7.99 -22.49
N GLN A 48 6.40 8.04 -21.99
CA GLN A 48 5.20 7.90 -22.82
C GLN A 48 4.21 9.06 -22.64
N GLY A 49 4.46 9.99 -21.71
CA GLY A 49 3.53 11.08 -21.37
C GLY A 49 2.22 10.59 -20.75
N ARG A 50 2.12 9.32 -20.34
CA ARG A 50 0.86 8.73 -19.86
C ARG A 50 0.80 8.65 -18.34
N ARG A 51 -0.42 8.68 -17.83
CA ARG A 51 -0.73 8.34 -16.43
C ARG A 51 -1.01 6.85 -16.29
N VAL A 52 -0.66 6.28 -15.14
CA VAL A 52 -1.04 4.90 -14.77
C VAL A 52 -2.24 5.00 -13.84
N SER A 53 -3.31 4.30 -14.18
CA SER A 53 -4.53 4.21 -13.38
C SER A 53 -4.34 3.31 -12.15
N TYR A 54 -5.31 3.41 -11.23
CA TYR A 54 -5.41 2.50 -10.09
C TYR A 54 -5.53 1.03 -10.54
N VAL A 55 -6.40 0.77 -11.54
CA VAL A 55 -6.66 -0.59 -12.04
C VAL A 55 -5.38 -1.22 -12.60
N GLU A 56 -4.59 -0.46 -13.36
CA GLU A 56 -3.29 -0.93 -13.85
C GLU A 56 -2.30 -1.19 -12.72
N SER A 57 -2.26 -0.33 -11.69
CA SER A 57 -1.39 -0.51 -10.52
C SER A 57 -1.76 -1.77 -9.74
N SER A 58 -3.06 -2.04 -9.56
CA SER A 58 -3.59 -3.25 -8.90
C SER A 58 -3.30 -4.52 -9.70
N ALA A 59 -3.43 -4.48 -11.03
CA ALA A 59 -3.05 -5.58 -11.90
C ALA A 59 -1.54 -5.89 -11.83
N ARG A 60 -0.70 -4.85 -11.77
CA ARG A 60 0.76 -5.00 -11.59
C ARG A 60 1.12 -5.59 -10.24
N LEU A 61 0.48 -5.15 -9.15
CA LEU A 61 0.65 -5.77 -7.84
C LEU A 61 0.33 -7.27 -7.91
N THR A 62 -0.78 -7.65 -8.55
CA THR A 62 -1.14 -9.06 -8.74
C THR A 62 -0.05 -9.82 -9.51
N ALA A 63 0.51 -9.22 -10.56
CA ALA A 63 1.61 -9.82 -11.32
C ALA A 63 2.89 -9.96 -10.49
N TRP A 64 3.27 -8.96 -9.69
CA TRP A 64 4.44 -9.01 -8.81
C TRP A 64 4.30 -10.10 -7.75
N LYS A 65 3.13 -10.23 -7.12
CA LYS A 65 2.90 -11.31 -6.16
C LYS A 65 3.04 -12.69 -6.82
N ARG A 66 2.64 -12.84 -8.08
CA ARG A 66 2.73 -14.10 -8.83
C ARG A 66 4.13 -14.39 -9.42
N SER A 67 5.09 -13.47 -9.31
CA SER A 67 6.42 -13.68 -9.90
C SER A 67 7.35 -14.57 -9.07
N GLY A 68 6.96 -14.94 -7.84
CA GLY A 68 7.82 -15.67 -6.89
C GLY A 68 8.80 -14.78 -6.12
N GLU A 69 9.27 -13.68 -6.73
CA GLU A 69 10.22 -12.75 -6.11
C GLU A 69 9.64 -12.03 -4.88
N TYR A 70 8.32 -11.82 -4.87
CA TYR A 70 7.62 -11.05 -3.83
C TYR A 70 6.58 -11.89 -3.07
N ASP A 71 6.86 -13.17 -2.85
CA ASP A 71 5.94 -14.10 -2.19
C ASP A 71 5.56 -13.66 -0.77
N PHE A 72 6.47 -13.00 -0.05
CA PHE A 72 6.20 -12.44 1.29
C PHE A 72 5.06 -11.40 1.30
N LEU A 73 4.68 -10.84 0.14
CA LEU A 73 3.49 -9.98 0.03
C LEU A 73 2.17 -10.75 0.24
N PHE A 74 2.17 -12.09 0.20
CA PHE A 74 1.02 -12.91 0.59
C PHE A 74 0.89 -13.10 2.09
N GLU A 75 1.94 -12.82 2.87
CA GLU A 75 1.94 -13.00 4.32
C GLU A 75 1.20 -11.88 5.06
N VAL A 76 0.92 -10.76 4.38
CA VAL A 76 0.21 -9.60 4.94
C VAL A 76 -1.13 -9.39 4.23
N SER A 77 -2.04 -8.67 4.89
CA SER A 77 -3.32 -8.30 4.29
C SER A 77 -3.14 -7.61 2.93
N SER A 78 -3.94 -7.98 1.95
CA SER A 78 -3.91 -7.34 0.63
C SER A 78 -4.47 -5.92 0.64
N VAL A 79 -5.28 -5.57 1.63
CA VAL A 79 -5.97 -4.27 1.69
C VAL A 79 -4.97 -3.11 1.82
N PRO A 80 -4.03 -3.10 2.79
CA PRO A 80 -3.01 -2.05 2.88
C PRO A 80 -2.11 -1.93 1.65
N LEU A 81 -1.86 -3.02 0.92
CA LEU A 81 -1.03 -3.00 -0.29
C LEU A 81 -1.70 -2.28 -1.47
N GLN A 82 -3.02 -2.06 -1.39
CA GLN A 82 -3.85 -1.50 -2.45
C GLN A 82 -4.40 -0.10 -2.13
N GLN A 83 -4.13 0.46 -0.95
CA GLN A 83 -4.54 1.83 -0.59
C GLN A 83 -3.43 2.84 -0.89
#